data_AF-A0A7X8QQ42-F1
#
_entry.id   AF-A0A7X8QQ42-F1
#
_cell.length_a   1.000
_cell.length_b   1.000
_cell.length_c   1.000
_cell.angle_alpha   90.00
_cell.angle_beta   90.00
_cell.angle_gamma   90.00
#
_symmetry.space_group_name_H-M   'P 1'
#
loop_
_entity.id
_entity.type
_entity.pdbx_description
1 polymer ?
#
loop_
_entity_poly.entity_id
_entity_poly.type
_entity_poly.pdbx_seq_one_letter_code
_entity_poly.pdbx_strand_id
1 'polypeptide(L)'
;MDILIIILLITVAIILISSRSKYALHMVQLEGYKPENYKKWIKNNEDRAFSLEKNEDPVKTPLVFTKRATRLYRANLLVNVVIFIIPTIIYINAGNRISVLIFAIVLALIAFLIYKFQQLIMYISTIIMKPVENKINMGFYTSAQNKIKSRNDLNVIGITGSFGKTSTKFIVSTILSQKFNVLTSPESYNTPMGLSKVINNDLDANHEVFVAELGARQIGEIREVAELVQPKIGIITNIGPAHIETFKNIDNIMKTKYELIEELPTDGVAVFNYDNEHIKKLADKTFKEKMLYGLEDTDNLNMYADNIVVSEFGSSFTLKDDEGNSVECTTKLLGKHNIYNILAGACVGKILGFSFEEISKGISDIEPVEHRLNIINPGTGVIIIDDAFNSNPIGTKAALDVLSQFKEGKKIIVTPGMIELGEMEVPANREFGVNIGKVCDYVILVGKKRTEPIYEGLMETNFNKENIFVVNNLEEATAQIGKIAKAKDVVLFENDLPDNYSE
;
A
#
# COMPACT_ATOMS: atom_id res chain seq x y z
N MET A 1 -47.14 -9.17 -37.19
CA MET A 1 -45.77 -9.62 -37.54
C MET A 1 -44.75 -8.59 -37.11
N ASP A 2 -44.99 -7.30 -37.38
CA ASP A 2 -44.01 -6.23 -37.16
C ASP A 2 -43.67 -5.94 -35.69
N ILE A 3 -44.64 -6.08 -34.77
CA ILE A 3 -44.41 -5.91 -33.32
C ILE A 3 -43.48 -6.99 -32.76
N LEU A 4 -43.62 -8.23 -33.23
CA LEU A 4 -42.80 -9.36 -32.78
C LEU A 4 -41.33 -9.17 -33.18
N ILE A 5 -41.09 -8.62 -34.37
CA ILE A 5 -39.75 -8.29 -34.88
C ILE A 5 -39.09 -7.21 -34.01
N ILE A 6 -39.82 -6.17 -33.63
CA ILE A 6 -39.31 -5.12 -32.74
C ILE A 6 -38.96 -5.68 -31.36
N ILE A 7 -39.82 -6.53 -30.79
CA ILE A 7 -39.55 -7.17 -29.48
C ILE A 7 -38.30 -8.03 -29.54
N LEU A 8 -38.13 -8.85 -30.60
CA LEU A 8 -36.95 -9.67 -30.79
C LEU A 8 -35.68 -8.82 -30.91
N LEU A 9 -35.73 -7.74 -31.72
CA LEU A 9 -34.61 -6.82 -31.93
C LEU A 9 -34.18 -6.15 -30.62
N ILE A 10 -35.15 -5.65 -29.84
CA ILE A 10 -34.89 -5.04 -28.53
C ILE A 10 -34.28 -6.07 -27.57
N THR A 11 -34.79 -7.30 -27.56
CA THR A 11 -34.29 -8.37 -26.67
C THR A 11 -32.83 -8.69 -26.98
N VAL A 12 -32.49 -8.88 -28.26
CA VAL A 12 -31.11 -9.12 -28.71
C VAL A 12 -30.21 -7.93 -28.36
N ALA A 13 -30.68 -6.70 -28.61
CA ALA A 13 -29.94 -5.48 -28.28
C ALA A 13 -29.64 -5.40 -26.77
N ILE A 14 -30.61 -5.68 -25.90
CA ILE A 14 -30.44 -5.66 -24.44
C ILE A 14 -29.37 -6.67 -24.01
N ILE A 15 -29.38 -7.88 -24.56
CA ILE A 15 -28.39 -8.92 -24.22
C ILE A 15 -26.97 -8.46 -24.59
N LEU A 16 -26.79 -7.94 -25.81
CA LEU A 16 -25.49 -7.46 -26.31
C LEU A 16 -24.99 -6.26 -25.51
N ILE A 17 -25.85 -5.27 -25.28
CA ILE A 17 -25.54 -4.06 -24.51
C ILE A 17 -25.22 -4.44 -23.05
N SER A 18 -25.97 -5.37 -22.46
CA SER A 18 -25.72 -5.87 -21.10
C SER A 18 -24.35 -6.51 -20.98
N SER A 19 -23.97 -7.36 -21.93
CA SER A 19 -22.62 -7.96 -22.00
C SER A 19 -21.54 -6.89 -22.09
N ARG A 20 -21.69 -5.93 -23.01
CA ARG A 20 -20.75 -4.81 -23.18
C ARG A 20 -20.67 -3.90 -21.95
N SER A 21 -21.80 -3.71 -21.26
CA SER A 21 -21.88 -2.92 -20.02
C SER A 21 -21.08 -3.57 -18.90
N LYS A 22 -21.06 -4.91 -18.81
CA LYS A 22 -20.23 -5.63 -17.84
C LYS A 22 -18.74 -5.43 -18.11
N TYR A 23 -18.32 -5.48 -19.38
CA TYR A 23 -16.95 -5.18 -19.75
C TYR A 23 -16.56 -3.72 -19.41
N ALA A 24 -17.42 -2.75 -19.73
CA ALA A 24 -17.18 -1.35 -19.37
C ALA A 24 -17.10 -1.17 -17.84
N LEU A 25 -17.98 -1.83 -17.09
CA LEU A 25 -17.97 -1.81 -15.62
C LEU A 25 -16.68 -2.40 -15.06
N HIS A 26 -16.17 -3.47 -15.67
CA HIS A 26 -14.91 -4.10 -15.28
C HIS A 26 -13.74 -3.13 -15.45
N MET A 27 -13.68 -2.41 -16.57
CA MET A 27 -12.63 -1.39 -16.79
C MET A 27 -12.75 -0.26 -15.77
N VAL A 28 -13.96 0.22 -15.46
CA VAL A 28 -14.16 1.20 -14.38
C VAL A 28 -13.67 0.68 -13.02
N GLN A 29 -13.91 -0.60 -12.74
CA GLN A 29 -13.47 -1.23 -11.49
C GLN A 29 -11.94 -1.28 -11.39
N LEU A 30 -11.24 -1.62 -12.48
CA LEU A 30 -9.77 -1.61 -12.54
C LEU A 30 -9.20 -0.21 -12.35
N GLU A 31 -9.89 0.81 -12.87
CA GLU A 31 -9.50 2.24 -12.74
C GLU A 31 -9.96 2.86 -11.40
N GLY A 32 -10.36 2.04 -10.42
CA GLY A 32 -10.72 2.47 -9.07
C GLY A 32 -11.99 3.32 -9.00
N TYR A 33 -12.87 3.20 -10.00
CA TYR A 33 -14.13 3.95 -10.11
C TYR A 33 -13.95 5.48 -10.11
N LYS A 34 -12.77 5.98 -10.49
CA LYS A 34 -12.49 7.41 -10.63
C LYS A 34 -12.82 7.85 -12.06
N PRO A 35 -13.78 8.77 -12.29
CA PRO A 35 -14.15 9.19 -13.63
C PRO A 35 -12.95 9.71 -14.46
N GLU A 36 -12.03 10.45 -13.84
CA GLU A 36 -10.86 11.00 -14.52
C GLU A 36 -9.88 9.91 -14.98
N ASN A 37 -9.62 8.91 -14.14
CA ASN A 37 -8.76 7.77 -14.49
C ASN A 37 -9.39 6.97 -15.63
N TYR A 38 -10.69 6.68 -15.51
CA TYR A 38 -11.41 5.94 -16.54
C TYR A 38 -11.47 6.71 -17.87
N LYS A 39 -11.63 8.04 -17.85
CA LYS A 39 -11.53 8.89 -19.05
C LYS A 39 -10.13 8.80 -19.68
N LYS A 40 -9.07 8.86 -18.87
CA LYS A 40 -7.69 8.72 -19.33
C LYS A 40 -7.46 7.33 -19.95
N TRP A 41 -8.00 6.28 -19.33
CA TRP A 41 -7.97 4.93 -19.87
C TRP A 41 -8.64 4.83 -21.24
N ILE A 42 -9.86 5.38 -21.39
CA ILE A 42 -10.57 5.40 -22.69
C ILE A 42 -9.72 6.08 -23.75
N LYS A 43 -9.15 7.26 -23.46
CA LYS A 43 -8.32 8.02 -24.40
C LYS A 43 -7.04 7.26 -24.81
N ASN A 44 -6.43 6.54 -23.86
CA ASN A 44 -5.21 5.78 -24.12
C ASN A 44 -5.49 4.43 -24.81
N ASN A 45 -6.75 4.00 -24.89
CA ASN A 45 -7.15 2.69 -25.39
C ASN A 45 -8.34 2.81 -26.35
N GLU A 46 -8.41 3.86 -27.19
CA GLU A 46 -9.59 4.13 -28.04
C GLU A 46 -9.95 2.93 -28.94
N ASP A 47 -8.95 2.31 -29.55
CA ASP A 47 -9.14 1.11 -30.39
C ASP A 47 -9.83 -0.01 -29.61
N ARG A 48 -9.43 -0.23 -28.36
CA ARG A 48 -10.01 -1.25 -27.49
C ARG A 48 -11.37 -0.82 -26.93
N ALA A 49 -11.53 0.45 -26.59
CA ALA A 49 -12.74 0.99 -25.99
C ALA A 49 -13.94 0.89 -26.95
N PHE A 50 -13.69 1.13 -28.24
CA PHE A 50 -14.73 1.18 -29.29
C PHE A 50 -14.69 -0.02 -30.25
N SER A 51 -13.79 -0.98 -30.05
CA SER A 51 -13.75 -2.23 -30.82
C SER A 51 -15.06 -3.03 -30.71
N LEU A 52 -15.49 -3.61 -31.83
CA LEU A 52 -16.63 -4.53 -31.89
C LEU A 52 -16.25 -5.97 -31.53
N GLU A 53 -14.95 -6.29 -31.55
CA GLU A 53 -14.41 -7.60 -31.21
C GLU A 53 -14.33 -7.78 -29.69
N LYS A 54 -14.37 -9.05 -29.27
CA LYS A 54 -14.22 -9.42 -27.87
C LYS A 54 -12.73 -9.47 -27.56
N ASN A 55 -12.22 -8.52 -26.77
CA ASN A 55 -10.83 -8.57 -26.31
C ASN A 55 -10.66 -9.73 -25.32
N GLU A 56 -9.75 -10.65 -25.62
CA GLU A 56 -9.46 -11.85 -24.81
C GLU A 56 -8.19 -11.72 -23.95
N ASP A 57 -7.61 -10.52 -23.85
CA ASP A 57 -6.40 -10.30 -23.05
C ASP A 57 -6.63 -10.73 -21.58
N PRO A 58 -5.67 -11.45 -20.98
CA PRO A 58 -5.80 -11.91 -19.60
C PRO A 58 -5.78 -10.72 -18.65
N VAL A 59 -6.96 -10.32 -18.19
CA VAL A 59 -7.10 -9.32 -17.11
C VAL A 59 -6.85 -10.03 -15.79
N LYS A 60 -5.81 -9.62 -15.06
CA LYS A 60 -5.36 -10.22 -13.78
C LYS A 60 -6.46 -10.38 -12.72
N THR A 61 -7.45 -9.49 -12.69
CA THR A 61 -8.55 -9.57 -11.72
C THR A 61 -9.91 -9.63 -12.43
N PRO A 62 -10.78 -10.59 -12.09
CA PRO A 62 -12.10 -10.69 -12.69
C PRO A 62 -13.03 -9.57 -12.20
N LEU A 63 -14.09 -9.30 -12.97
CA LEU A 63 -15.18 -8.41 -12.52
C LEU A 63 -15.83 -8.97 -11.25
N VAL A 64 -15.98 -8.13 -10.22
CA VAL A 64 -16.65 -8.52 -8.97
C VAL A 64 -17.84 -7.62 -8.73
N PHE A 65 -19.03 -8.20 -8.62
CA PHE A 65 -20.27 -7.46 -8.35
C PHE A 65 -20.40 -7.05 -6.88
N THR A 66 -19.61 -6.05 -6.50
CA THR A 66 -19.76 -5.37 -5.20
C THR A 66 -21.08 -4.57 -5.15
N LYS A 67 -21.48 -4.10 -3.96
CA LYS A 67 -22.63 -3.19 -3.83
C LYS A 67 -22.47 -1.93 -4.70
N ARG A 68 -21.26 -1.38 -4.79
CA ARG A 68 -20.91 -0.23 -5.65
C ARG A 68 -21.01 -0.58 -7.13
N ALA A 69 -20.40 -1.68 -7.56
CA ALA A 69 -20.46 -2.17 -8.94
C ALA A 69 -21.92 -2.40 -9.37
N THR A 70 -22.72 -3.02 -8.50
CA THR A 70 -24.14 -3.29 -8.75
C THR A 70 -24.96 -2.02 -8.91
N ARG A 71 -24.73 -1.00 -8.07
CA ARG A 71 -25.41 0.31 -8.22
C ARG A 71 -25.03 0.99 -9.53
N LEU A 72 -23.74 1.04 -9.85
CA LEU A 72 -23.26 1.65 -11.09
C LEU A 72 -23.79 0.92 -12.33
N TYR A 73 -23.81 -0.41 -12.30
CA TYR A 73 -24.39 -1.23 -13.36
C TYR A 73 -25.88 -0.93 -13.56
N ARG A 74 -26.66 -0.87 -12.47
CA ARG A 74 -28.09 -0.51 -12.54
C ARG A 74 -28.31 0.90 -13.07
N ALA A 75 -27.49 1.86 -12.65
CA ALA A 75 -27.53 3.23 -13.16
C ALA A 75 -27.21 3.28 -14.66
N ASN A 76 -26.21 2.53 -15.11
CA ASN A 76 -25.87 2.41 -16.52
C ASN A 76 -26.99 1.78 -17.35
N LEU A 77 -27.63 0.72 -16.84
CA LEU A 77 -28.81 0.13 -17.49
C LEU A 77 -29.95 1.16 -17.60
N LEU A 78 -30.16 1.98 -16.57
CA LEU A 78 -31.18 3.05 -16.62
C LEU A 78 -30.83 4.11 -17.67
N VAL A 79 -29.57 4.54 -17.77
CA VAL A 79 -29.12 5.46 -18.82
C VAL A 79 -29.37 4.86 -20.21
N ASN A 80 -29.03 3.59 -20.42
CA ASN A 80 -29.29 2.88 -21.67
C ASN A 80 -30.80 2.86 -22.00
N VAL A 81 -31.64 2.55 -21.02
CA VAL A 81 -33.11 2.54 -21.19
C VAL A 81 -33.65 3.94 -21.54
N VAL A 82 -33.15 5.00 -20.90
CA VAL A 82 -33.55 6.38 -21.21
C VAL A 82 -33.22 6.73 -22.67
N ILE A 83 -32.05 6.31 -23.18
CA ILE A 83 -31.67 6.52 -24.58
C ILE A 83 -32.63 5.79 -25.54
N PHE A 84 -33.13 4.60 -25.17
CA PHE A 84 -34.12 3.85 -25.95
C PHE A 84 -35.56 4.42 -25.89
N ILE A 85 -35.94 5.02 -24.75
CA ILE A 85 -37.30 5.53 -24.56
C ILE A 85 -37.57 6.78 -25.40
N ILE A 86 -36.60 7.68 -25.54
CA ILE A 86 -36.78 8.96 -26.26
C ILE A 86 -37.29 8.77 -27.71
N PRO A 87 -36.64 7.94 -28.56
CA PRO A 87 -37.13 7.65 -29.91
C PRO A 87 -38.50 7.00 -29.93
N THR A 88 -38.79 6.15 -28.94
CA THR A 88 -40.07 5.45 -28.82
C THR A 88 -41.22 6.43 -28.56
N ILE A 89 -41.01 7.41 -27.67
CA ILE A 89 -41.98 8.48 -27.41
C ILE A 89 -42.20 9.33 -28.68
N ILE A 90 -41.14 9.68 -29.39
CA ILE A 90 -41.22 10.44 -30.65
C ILE A 90 -42.04 9.67 -31.69
N TYR A 91 -41.81 8.36 -31.82
CA TYR A 91 -42.54 7.49 -32.73
C TYR A 91 -44.04 7.43 -32.40
N ILE A 92 -44.39 7.22 -31.13
CA ILE A 92 -45.79 7.20 -30.68
C ILE A 92 -46.50 8.52 -31.00
N ASN A 93 -45.84 9.65 -30.75
CA ASN A 93 -46.40 10.98 -31.02
C ASN A 93 -46.49 11.31 -32.51
N ALA A 94 -45.67 10.70 -33.35
CA ALA A 94 -45.72 10.89 -34.81
C ALA A 94 -46.90 10.15 -35.48
N GLY A 95 -47.51 9.17 -34.79
CA GLY A 95 -48.60 8.35 -35.31
C GLY A 95 -48.22 7.60 -36.60
N ASN A 96 -49.15 7.47 -37.54
CA ASN A 96 -48.94 6.76 -38.81
C ASN A 96 -47.97 7.46 -39.80
N ARG A 97 -47.31 8.55 -39.40
CA ARG A 97 -46.37 9.29 -40.27
C ARG A 97 -45.02 8.59 -40.44
N ILE A 98 -44.66 7.69 -39.53
CA ILE A 98 -43.40 6.93 -39.57
C ILE A 98 -43.74 5.45 -39.76
N SER A 99 -43.17 4.82 -40.79
CA SER A 99 -43.37 3.38 -41.00
C SER A 99 -42.66 2.57 -39.91
N VAL A 100 -43.24 1.42 -39.55
CA VAL A 100 -42.68 0.51 -38.53
C VAL A 100 -41.26 0.06 -38.91
N LEU A 101 -40.99 -0.11 -40.20
CA LEU A 101 -39.67 -0.47 -40.72
C LEU A 101 -38.62 0.63 -40.47
N ILE A 102 -38.96 1.90 -40.74
CA ILE A 102 -38.06 3.03 -40.47
C ILE A 102 -37.76 3.12 -38.96
N PHE A 103 -38.79 2.94 -38.13
CA PHE A 103 -38.61 2.93 -36.67
C PHE A 103 -37.70 1.78 -36.20
N ALA A 104 -37.86 0.58 -36.74
CA ALA A 104 -37.00 -0.56 -36.42
C ALA A 104 -35.53 -0.32 -36.82
N ILE A 105 -35.28 0.32 -37.97
CA ILE A 105 -33.91 0.71 -38.40
C ILE A 105 -33.31 1.73 -37.45
N VAL A 106 -34.09 2.74 -37.03
CA VAL A 106 -33.64 3.73 -36.05
C VAL A 106 -33.31 3.07 -34.71
N LEU A 107 -34.14 2.16 -34.22
CA LEU A 107 -33.87 1.41 -32.99
C LEU A 107 -32.62 0.54 -33.11
N ALA A 108 -32.41 -0.12 -34.24
CA ALA A 108 -31.20 -0.91 -34.50
C ALA A 108 -29.94 -0.04 -34.52
N LEU A 109 -30.02 1.12 -35.16
CA LEU A 109 -28.92 2.09 -35.20
C LEU A 109 -28.59 2.60 -33.79
N ILE A 110 -29.61 2.92 -32.99
CA ILE A 110 -29.42 3.36 -31.60
C ILE A 110 -28.84 2.25 -30.74
N ALA A 111 -29.33 1.01 -30.86
CA ALA A 111 -28.76 -0.14 -30.18
C ALA A 111 -27.28 -0.34 -30.54
N PHE A 112 -26.93 -0.20 -31.82
CA PHE A 112 -25.55 -0.26 -32.29
C PHE A 112 -24.70 0.87 -31.71
N LEU A 113 -25.20 2.11 -31.67
CA LEU A 113 -24.49 3.24 -31.08
C LEU A 113 -24.27 3.06 -29.57
N ILE A 114 -25.28 2.57 -28.85
CA ILE A 114 -25.15 2.25 -27.41
C ILE A 114 -24.07 1.18 -27.21
N TYR A 115 -24.12 0.09 -27.97
CA TYR A 115 -23.12 -0.97 -27.90
C TYR A 115 -21.71 -0.45 -28.21
N LYS A 116 -21.55 0.30 -29.30
CA LYS A 116 -20.25 0.84 -29.76
C LYS A 116 -19.67 1.83 -28.75
N PHE A 117 -20.48 2.77 -28.26
CA PHE A 117 -20.06 3.84 -27.34
C PHE A 117 -20.31 3.51 -25.87
N GLN A 118 -20.48 2.23 -25.54
CA GLN A 118 -20.84 1.80 -24.18
C GLN A 118 -19.83 2.25 -23.11
N GLN A 119 -18.53 2.37 -23.44
CA GLN A 119 -17.53 2.89 -22.51
C GLN A 119 -17.80 4.36 -22.13
N LEU A 120 -18.23 5.18 -23.11
CA LEU A 120 -18.59 6.57 -22.88
C LEU A 120 -19.89 6.68 -22.07
N ILE A 121 -20.88 5.81 -22.34
CA ILE A 121 -22.13 5.77 -21.57
C ILE A 121 -21.86 5.34 -20.13
N MET A 122 -20.96 4.37 -19.93
CA MET A 122 -20.50 3.98 -18.60
C MET A 122 -19.78 5.14 -17.91
N TYR A 123 -18.93 5.89 -18.61
CA TYR A 123 -18.27 7.08 -18.06
C TYR A 123 -19.30 8.12 -17.60
N ILE A 124 -20.31 8.42 -18.42
CA ILE A 124 -21.42 9.31 -18.02
C ILE A 124 -22.15 8.76 -16.77
N SER A 125 -22.37 7.45 -16.73
CA SER A 125 -23.01 6.78 -15.57
C SER A 125 -22.17 6.95 -14.30
N THR A 126 -20.84 6.93 -14.39
CA THR A 126 -19.96 7.20 -13.24
C THR A 126 -20.06 8.64 -12.75
N ILE A 127 -20.20 9.62 -13.65
CA ILE A 127 -20.40 11.03 -13.29
C ILE A 127 -21.73 11.21 -12.57
N ILE A 128 -22.82 10.65 -13.11
CA ILE A 128 -24.17 10.71 -12.53
C ILE A 128 -24.18 10.08 -11.13
N MET A 129 -23.47 8.95 -10.95
CA MET A 129 -23.44 8.24 -9.68
C MET A 129 -22.49 8.85 -8.65
N LYS A 130 -21.52 9.68 -9.05
CA LYS A 130 -20.54 10.30 -8.15
C LYS A 130 -21.16 10.97 -6.91
N PRO A 131 -22.19 11.83 -6.98
CA PRO A 131 -22.80 12.43 -5.79
C PRO A 131 -23.46 11.40 -4.87
N VAL A 132 -24.09 10.36 -5.42
CA VAL A 132 -24.73 9.29 -4.64
C VAL A 132 -23.66 8.48 -3.91
N GLU A 133 -22.58 8.10 -4.60
CA GLU A 133 -21.47 7.37 -3.99
C GLU A 133 -20.77 8.21 -2.91
N ASN A 134 -20.56 9.50 -3.14
CA ASN A 134 -19.99 10.40 -2.13
C ASN A 134 -20.88 10.49 -0.89
N LYS A 135 -22.21 10.57 -1.05
CA LYS A 135 -23.15 10.58 0.08
C LYS A 135 -23.12 9.28 0.87
N ILE A 136 -23.02 8.14 0.19
CA ILE A 136 -22.91 6.81 0.83
C ILE A 136 -21.59 6.71 1.61
N ASN A 137 -20.48 7.09 0.98
CA ASN A 137 -19.15 7.10 1.60
C ASN A 137 -19.12 8.00 2.84
N MET A 138 -19.70 9.20 2.74
CA MET A 138 -19.81 10.11 3.88
C MET A 138 -20.67 9.54 5.00
N GLY A 139 -21.74 8.79 4.68
CA GLY A 139 -22.52 8.06 5.69
C GLY A 139 -21.68 7.07 6.49
N PHE A 140 -20.82 6.28 5.81
CA PHE A 140 -19.88 5.37 6.49
C PHE A 140 -18.83 6.12 7.32
N TYR A 141 -18.29 7.22 6.77
CA TYR A 141 -17.34 8.09 7.47
C TYR A 141 -17.95 8.65 8.76
N THR A 142 -19.11 9.29 8.68
CA THR A 142 -19.78 9.89 9.84
C THR A 142 -20.18 8.83 10.86
N SER A 143 -20.64 7.65 10.42
CA SER A 143 -20.93 6.53 11.32
C SER A 143 -19.69 6.10 12.11
N ALA A 144 -18.56 5.93 11.42
CA ALA A 144 -17.31 5.53 12.06
C ALA A 144 -16.81 6.62 13.02
N GLN A 145 -16.81 7.89 12.60
CA GLN A 145 -16.40 9.00 13.43
C GLN A 145 -17.26 9.11 14.69
N ASN A 146 -18.59 8.97 14.57
CA ASN A 146 -19.49 9.00 15.73
C ASN A 146 -19.23 7.85 16.70
N LYS A 147 -18.91 6.65 16.18
CA LYS A 147 -18.56 5.48 16.98
C LYS A 147 -17.30 5.74 17.81
N ILE A 148 -16.26 6.33 17.23
CA ILE A 148 -15.05 6.76 17.95
C ILE A 148 -15.39 7.84 18.98
N LYS A 149 -16.11 8.91 18.59
CA LYS A 149 -16.52 10.00 19.51
C LYS A 149 -17.27 9.52 20.73
N SER A 150 -18.04 8.43 20.60
CA SER A 150 -18.80 7.86 21.71
C SER A 150 -17.96 7.04 22.70
N ARG A 151 -16.68 6.78 22.40
CA ARG A 151 -15.77 5.94 23.19
C ARG A 151 -14.66 6.76 23.85
N ASN A 152 -15.01 7.47 24.94
CA ASN A 152 -14.04 8.25 25.72
C ASN A 152 -12.93 7.38 26.34
N ASP A 153 -13.26 6.12 26.61
CA ASP A 153 -12.41 5.06 27.15
C ASP A 153 -11.39 4.51 26.13
N LEU A 154 -11.61 4.73 24.84
CA LEU A 154 -10.73 4.22 23.78
C LEU A 154 -9.48 5.09 23.64
N ASN A 155 -8.31 4.46 23.59
CA ASN A 155 -7.05 5.09 23.22
C ASN A 155 -6.78 4.89 21.74
N VAL A 156 -6.96 5.94 20.95
CA VAL A 156 -6.67 5.89 19.51
C VAL A 156 -5.24 6.36 19.23
N ILE A 157 -4.48 5.54 18.53
CA ILE A 157 -3.10 5.81 18.12
C ILE A 157 -3.06 5.97 16.60
N GLY A 158 -2.67 7.16 16.13
CA GLY A 158 -2.47 7.45 14.71
C GLY A 158 -1.00 7.29 14.35
N ILE A 159 -0.70 6.61 13.25
CA ILE A 159 0.68 6.37 12.78
C ILE A 159 0.82 6.84 11.34
N THR A 160 1.77 7.73 11.07
CA THR A 160 2.09 8.14 9.70
C THR A 160 3.60 8.25 9.47
N GLY A 161 3.98 8.43 8.20
CA GLY A 161 5.36 8.54 7.75
C GLY A 161 5.52 8.17 6.28
N SER A 162 6.69 8.43 5.71
CA SER A 162 7.07 7.95 4.38
C SER A 162 7.22 6.42 4.41
N PHE A 163 7.93 5.90 5.40
CA PHE A 163 8.28 4.47 5.55
C PHE A 163 7.97 3.96 6.96
N GLY A 164 8.01 2.64 7.19
CA GLY A 164 7.87 2.05 8.53
C GLY A 164 6.45 1.95 9.11
N LYS A 165 5.48 2.75 8.61
CA LYS A 165 4.09 2.82 9.10
C LYS A 165 3.46 1.47 9.50
N THR A 166 3.38 0.53 8.55
CA THR A 166 2.72 -0.76 8.76
C THR A 166 3.47 -1.61 9.79
N SER A 167 4.82 -1.61 9.75
CA SER A 167 5.65 -2.32 10.71
C SER A 167 5.45 -1.74 12.12
N THR A 168 5.52 -0.42 12.28
CA THR A 168 5.25 0.28 13.55
C THR A 168 3.85 -0.01 14.06
N LYS A 169 2.83 -0.02 13.19
CA LYS A 169 1.45 -0.36 13.55
C LYS A 169 1.36 -1.76 14.19
N PHE A 170 1.97 -2.76 13.57
CA PHE A 170 1.98 -4.12 14.12
C PHE A 170 2.76 -4.20 15.43
N ILE A 171 3.95 -3.58 15.49
CA ILE A 171 4.78 -3.55 16.70
C ILE A 171 4.05 -2.90 17.88
N VAL A 172 3.47 -1.71 17.68
CA VAL A 172 2.64 -1.02 18.69
C VAL A 172 1.50 -1.92 19.14
N SER A 173 0.83 -2.59 18.19
CA SER A 173 -0.30 -3.46 18.52
C SER A 173 0.13 -4.66 19.37
N THR A 174 1.23 -5.33 19.03
CA THR A 174 1.76 -6.47 19.78
C THR A 174 2.18 -6.09 21.20
N ILE A 175 2.90 -4.97 21.34
CA ILE A 175 3.31 -4.47 22.66
C ILE A 175 2.08 -4.18 23.52
N LEU A 176 1.11 -3.43 22.99
CA LEU A 176 -0.08 -3.04 23.76
C LEU A 176 -1.02 -4.21 24.06
N SER A 177 -0.98 -5.28 23.26
CA SER A 177 -1.78 -6.49 23.48
C SER A 177 -1.37 -7.28 24.72
N GLN A 178 -0.24 -6.96 25.38
CA GLN A 178 0.12 -7.57 26.66
C GLN A 178 -0.85 -7.18 27.79
N LYS A 179 -1.54 -6.05 27.66
CA LYS A 179 -2.42 -5.50 28.71
C LYS A 179 -3.81 -5.11 28.19
N PHE A 180 -3.91 -4.68 26.95
CA PHE A 180 -5.14 -4.15 26.38
C PHE A 180 -5.72 -5.04 25.28
N ASN A 181 -7.04 -4.97 25.11
CA ASN A 181 -7.68 -5.47 23.89
C ASN A 181 -7.48 -4.45 22.75
N VAL A 182 -6.62 -4.78 21.80
CA VAL A 182 -6.22 -3.88 20.70
C VAL A 182 -6.97 -4.20 19.41
N LEU A 183 -7.61 -3.19 18.81
CA LEU A 183 -8.02 -3.23 17.42
C LEU A 183 -6.93 -2.62 16.54
N THR A 184 -6.56 -3.31 15.47
CA THR A 184 -5.54 -2.84 14.53
C THR A 184 -6.12 -2.85 13.11
N SER A 185 -5.86 -1.80 12.32
CA SER A 185 -6.30 -1.83 10.92
C SER A 185 -5.61 -2.96 10.14
N PRO A 186 -6.34 -3.75 9.33
CA PRO A 186 -5.77 -4.87 8.59
C PRO A 186 -4.87 -4.37 7.45
N GLU A 187 -3.77 -5.10 7.19
CA GLU A 187 -2.87 -4.87 6.05
C GLU A 187 -2.48 -3.39 5.87
N SER A 188 -2.77 -2.79 4.71
CA SER A 188 -2.50 -1.40 4.36
C SER A 188 -3.78 -0.55 4.32
N TYR A 189 -4.80 -0.89 5.12
CA TYR A 189 -6.02 -0.09 5.25
C TYR A 189 -5.69 1.23 5.97
N ASN A 190 -5.40 2.24 5.16
CA ASN A 190 -4.89 3.54 5.63
C ASN A 190 -5.59 4.75 4.98
N THR A 191 -6.70 4.50 4.29
CA THR A 191 -7.57 5.54 3.68
C THR A 191 -8.82 5.78 4.54
N PRO A 192 -9.50 6.93 4.40
CA PRO A 192 -10.72 7.22 5.17
C PRO A 192 -11.76 6.10 5.06
N MET A 193 -12.00 5.57 3.86
CA MET A 193 -12.99 4.49 3.67
C MET A 193 -12.52 3.14 4.20
N GLY A 194 -11.22 2.84 4.09
CA GLY A 194 -10.63 1.62 4.67
C GLY A 194 -10.83 1.61 6.18
N LEU A 195 -10.46 2.70 6.86
CA LEU A 195 -10.60 2.82 8.30
C LEU A 195 -12.07 2.93 8.74
N SER A 196 -12.92 3.62 7.97
CA SER A 196 -14.36 3.65 8.24
C SER A 196 -14.97 2.25 8.23
N LYS A 197 -14.53 1.36 7.34
CA LYS A 197 -14.98 -0.03 7.30
C LYS A 197 -14.55 -0.79 8.55
N VAL A 198 -13.29 -0.68 8.96
CA VAL A 198 -12.75 -1.34 10.15
C VAL A 198 -13.48 -0.88 11.40
N ILE A 199 -13.61 0.44 11.60
CA ILE A 199 -14.30 1.01 12.76
C ILE A 199 -15.76 0.55 12.81
N ASN A 200 -16.49 0.65 11.70
CA ASN A 200 -17.92 0.32 11.71
C ASN A 200 -18.16 -1.17 11.97
N ASN A 201 -17.34 -2.07 11.40
CA ASN A 201 -17.58 -3.51 11.45
C ASN A 201 -16.92 -4.19 12.65
N ASP A 202 -15.71 -3.77 13.03
CA ASP A 202 -14.82 -4.57 13.88
C ASP A 202 -14.59 -3.94 15.27
N LEU A 203 -14.71 -2.60 15.39
CA LEU A 203 -14.61 -1.95 16.71
C LEU A 203 -15.81 -2.30 17.58
N ASP A 204 -15.57 -2.79 18.78
CA ASP A 204 -16.61 -3.10 19.77
C ASP A 204 -16.24 -2.61 21.17
N ALA A 205 -17.14 -2.80 22.14
CA ALA A 205 -17.01 -2.35 23.51
C ALA A 205 -15.82 -2.96 24.28
N ASN A 206 -15.28 -4.10 23.84
CA ASN A 206 -14.17 -4.76 24.53
C ASN A 206 -12.82 -4.15 24.17
N HIS A 207 -12.71 -3.49 23.03
CA HIS A 207 -11.47 -2.86 22.59
C HIS A 207 -11.17 -1.61 23.39
N GLU A 208 -9.96 -1.53 23.94
CA GLU A 208 -9.47 -0.41 24.76
C GLU A 208 -8.49 0.47 23.98
N VAL A 209 -7.89 -0.08 22.92
CA VAL A 209 -6.95 0.61 22.04
C VAL A 209 -7.36 0.41 20.59
N PHE A 210 -7.24 1.46 19.78
CA PHE A 210 -7.33 1.36 18.32
C PHE A 210 -6.07 1.93 17.67
N VAL A 211 -5.33 1.10 16.93
CA VAL A 211 -4.12 1.50 16.20
C VAL A 211 -4.44 1.68 14.72
N ALA A 212 -4.36 2.92 14.24
CA ALA A 212 -4.69 3.31 12.88
C ALA A 212 -3.45 3.76 12.11
N GLU A 213 -3.19 3.13 10.96
CA GLU A 213 -2.23 3.63 9.97
C GLU A 213 -2.87 4.72 9.10
N LEU A 214 -2.22 5.88 8.96
CA LEU A 214 -2.69 7.01 8.14
C LEU A 214 -1.81 7.18 6.90
N GLY A 215 -2.41 6.93 5.73
CA GLY A 215 -1.78 7.05 4.42
C GLY A 215 -2.16 8.38 3.76
N ALA A 216 -1.23 8.96 3.00
CA ALA A 216 -1.48 10.15 2.20
C ALA A 216 -0.51 10.24 1.02
N ARG A 217 -1.01 10.81 -0.07
CA ARG A 217 -0.31 11.20 -1.30
C ARG A 217 -0.39 12.70 -1.55
N GLN A 218 -1.28 13.41 -0.87
CA GLN A 218 -1.46 14.86 -1.00
C GLN A 218 -1.67 15.53 0.37
N ILE A 219 -1.43 16.85 0.41
CA ILE A 219 -1.71 17.69 1.58
C ILE A 219 -3.21 17.62 1.91
N GLY A 220 -3.54 17.52 3.19
CA GLY A 220 -4.90 17.44 3.72
C GLY A 220 -5.43 16.02 3.92
N GLU A 221 -4.82 15.01 3.29
CA GLU A 221 -5.30 13.62 3.41
C GLU A 221 -4.98 13.00 4.78
N ILE A 222 -3.89 13.40 5.44
CA ILE A 222 -3.61 12.94 6.82
C ILE A 222 -4.60 13.61 7.77
N ARG A 223 -4.86 14.91 7.60
CA ARG A 223 -5.89 15.63 8.37
C ARG A 223 -7.26 14.95 8.25
N GLU A 224 -7.73 14.64 7.04
CA GLU A 224 -9.04 13.99 6.83
C GLU A 224 -9.16 12.67 7.60
N VAL A 225 -8.09 11.87 7.64
CA VAL A 225 -8.08 10.60 8.35
C VAL A 225 -7.92 10.81 9.86
N ALA A 226 -7.10 11.77 10.29
CA ALA A 226 -6.95 12.11 11.70
C ALA A 226 -8.27 12.65 12.29
N GLU A 227 -9.02 13.45 11.55
CA GLU A 227 -10.37 13.89 11.92
C GLU A 227 -11.35 12.71 12.05
N LEU A 228 -11.19 11.67 11.22
CA LEU A 228 -12.03 10.45 11.29
C LEU A 228 -11.74 9.65 12.55
N VAL A 229 -10.47 9.38 12.84
CA VAL A 229 -10.06 8.44 13.90
C VAL A 229 -9.79 9.13 15.23
N GLN A 230 -9.61 10.45 15.26
CA GLN A 230 -9.39 11.29 16.44
C GLN A 230 -8.32 10.74 17.40
N PRO A 231 -7.06 10.64 16.94
CA PRO A 231 -5.99 10.05 17.72
C PRO A 231 -5.69 10.88 18.98
N LYS A 232 -5.40 10.20 20.09
CA LYS A 232 -4.84 10.78 21.31
C LYS A 232 -3.30 10.74 21.30
N ILE A 233 -2.73 9.77 20.59
CA ILE A 233 -1.28 9.62 20.42
C ILE A 233 -0.98 9.60 18.92
N GLY A 234 -0.02 10.40 18.47
CA GLY A 234 0.37 10.52 17.07
C GLY A 234 1.84 10.19 16.85
N ILE A 235 2.15 9.20 16.00
CA ILE A 235 3.52 8.78 15.68
C ILE A 235 3.88 9.24 14.27
N ILE A 236 5.02 9.94 14.13
CA ILE A 236 5.69 10.13 12.84
C ILE A 236 6.93 9.24 12.80
N THR A 237 6.88 8.19 11.98
CA THR A 237 7.92 7.13 11.95
C THR A 237 9.21 7.58 11.25
N ASN A 238 9.09 8.07 10.01
CA ASN A 238 10.20 8.51 9.17
C ASN A 238 9.69 9.47 8.09
N ILE A 239 10.48 10.48 7.72
CA ILE A 239 10.23 11.35 6.57
C ILE A 239 11.40 11.24 5.59
N GLY A 240 11.05 10.88 4.36
CA GLY A 240 11.98 10.77 3.24
C GLY A 240 11.24 10.81 1.89
N PRO A 241 11.97 10.73 0.76
CA PRO A 241 11.43 10.88 -0.58
C PRO A 241 10.49 9.71 -0.94
N ALA A 242 9.18 9.92 -0.76
CA ALA A 242 8.14 8.96 -1.12
C ALA A 242 6.99 9.70 -1.80
N HIS A 243 6.45 9.14 -2.89
CA HIS A 243 5.39 9.77 -3.69
C HIS A 243 5.71 11.22 -4.10
N ILE A 244 6.98 11.50 -4.43
CA ILE A 244 7.42 12.86 -4.79
C ILE A 244 6.65 13.41 -5.99
N GLU A 245 6.22 12.56 -6.93
CA GLU A 245 5.39 12.99 -8.06
C GLU A 245 4.11 13.73 -7.64
N THR A 246 3.47 13.28 -6.54
CA THR A 246 2.24 13.89 -6.04
C THR A 246 2.52 14.99 -5.02
N PHE A 247 3.50 14.79 -4.14
CA PHE A 247 3.88 15.76 -3.12
C PHE A 247 4.70 16.93 -3.65
N LYS A 248 5.31 16.81 -4.83
CA LYS A 248 6.20 17.78 -5.50
C LYS A 248 7.55 17.99 -4.80
N ASN A 249 7.61 18.04 -3.47
CA ASN A 249 8.84 18.24 -2.70
C ASN A 249 8.75 17.67 -1.27
N ILE A 250 9.89 17.62 -0.57
CA ILE A 250 10.00 17.09 0.80
C ILE A 250 9.26 17.94 1.84
N ASP A 251 9.20 19.27 1.67
CA ASP A 251 8.51 20.17 2.59
C ASP A 251 7.00 19.89 2.63
N ASN A 252 6.41 19.56 1.48
CA ASN A 252 5.02 19.15 1.40
C ASN A 252 4.79 17.80 2.08
N ILE A 253 5.75 16.87 2.00
CA ILE A 253 5.70 15.60 2.76
C ILE A 253 5.73 15.91 4.25
N MET A 254 6.69 16.74 4.71
CA MET A 254 6.81 17.16 6.11
C MET A 254 5.52 17.79 6.62
N LYS A 255 4.98 18.76 5.89
CA LYS A 255 3.71 19.43 6.21
C LYS A 255 2.57 18.42 6.32
N THR A 256 2.44 17.53 5.34
CA THR A 256 1.37 16.53 5.30
C THR A 256 1.47 15.56 6.47
N LYS A 257 2.67 15.03 6.80
CA LYS A 257 2.83 14.11 7.94
C LYS A 257 2.60 14.80 9.27
N TYR A 258 2.96 16.08 9.37
CA TYR A 258 2.73 16.89 10.56
C TYR A 258 1.26 17.18 10.85
N GLU A 259 0.37 17.10 9.85
CA GLU A 259 -1.09 17.25 10.05
C GLU A 259 -1.61 16.32 11.15
N LEU A 260 -1.08 15.09 11.28
CA LEU A 260 -1.45 14.18 12.36
C LEU A 260 -1.23 14.82 13.74
N ILE A 261 -0.08 15.47 13.93
CA ILE A 261 0.27 16.11 15.21
C ILE A 261 -0.56 17.38 15.43
N GLU A 262 -0.88 18.11 14.37
CA GLU A 262 -1.76 19.27 14.45
C GLU A 262 -3.16 18.88 14.95
N GLU A 263 -3.71 17.75 14.44
CA GLU A 263 -5.04 17.24 14.79
C GLU A 263 -5.12 16.53 16.16
N LEU A 264 -3.99 16.28 16.84
CA LEU A 264 -4.03 15.77 18.22
C LEU A 264 -4.75 16.76 19.14
N PRO A 265 -5.50 16.27 20.14
CA PRO A 265 -6.10 17.13 21.16
C PRO A 265 -5.01 17.83 22.00
N THR A 266 -5.40 18.81 22.82
CA THR A 266 -4.46 19.61 23.63
C THR A 266 -3.65 18.77 24.61
N ASP A 267 -4.25 17.71 25.14
CA ASP A 267 -3.65 16.69 26.01
C ASP A 267 -3.12 15.47 25.23
N GLY A 268 -3.05 15.55 23.90
CA GLY A 268 -2.51 14.50 23.06
C GLY A 268 -0.98 14.49 23.04
N VAL A 269 -0.40 13.30 22.85
CA VAL A 269 1.05 13.08 22.88
C VAL A 269 1.59 12.77 21.49
N ALA A 270 2.64 13.48 21.08
CA ALA A 270 3.36 13.24 19.84
C ALA A 270 4.58 12.33 20.05
N VAL A 271 4.85 11.41 19.13
CA VAL A 271 6.00 10.51 19.19
C VAL A 271 6.84 10.70 17.92
N PHE A 272 8.12 11.05 18.10
CA PHE A 272 9.01 11.47 17.02
C PHE A 272 10.31 10.70 16.99
N ASN A 273 10.69 10.22 15.80
CA ASN A 273 12.05 9.78 15.51
C ASN A 273 12.98 10.99 15.42
N TYR A 274 13.77 11.24 16.45
CA TYR A 274 14.58 12.45 16.57
C TYR A 274 15.88 12.41 15.74
N ASP A 275 16.30 11.22 15.30
CA ASP A 275 17.49 11.06 14.45
C ASP A 275 17.20 11.38 12.97
N ASN A 276 15.93 11.47 12.57
CA ASN A 276 15.57 11.95 11.23
C ASN A 276 15.55 13.48 11.22
N GLU A 277 16.47 14.11 10.47
CA GLU A 277 16.63 15.58 10.43
C GLU A 277 15.35 16.35 10.08
N HIS A 278 14.48 15.79 9.23
CA HIS A 278 13.20 16.41 8.90
C HIS A 278 12.23 16.35 10.08
N ILE A 279 12.17 15.20 10.76
CA ILE A 279 11.33 15.03 11.95
C ILE A 279 11.86 15.85 13.13
N LYS A 280 13.18 15.95 13.32
CA LYS A 280 13.80 16.80 14.36
C LYS A 280 13.27 18.24 14.30
N LYS A 281 13.26 18.85 13.11
CA LYS A 281 12.67 20.19 12.88
C LYS A 281 11.20 20.28 13.26
N LEU A 282 10.42 19.22 13.04
CA LEU A 282 9.01 19.16 13.41
C LEU A 282 8.83 18.98 14.93
N ALA A 283 9.66 18.14 15.54
CA ALA A 283 9.67 17.92 16.97
C ALA A 283 10.02 19.21 17.73
N ASP A 284 11.06 19.93 17.31
CA ASP A 284 11.53 21.17 17.95
C ASP A 284 10.46 22.26 17.99
N LYS A 285 9.69 22.42 16.90
CA LYS A 285 8.58 23.39 16.84
C LYS A 285 7.30 22.92 17.54
N THR A 286 7.23 21.66 17.98
CA THR A 286 6.03 21.09 18.63
C THR A 286 6.00 21.45 20.10
N PHE A 287 4.93 22.14 20.52
CA PHE A 287 4.68 22.53 21.92
C PHE A 287 3.79 21.54 22.68
N LYS A 288 3.08 20.65 21.98
CA LYS A 288 2.33 19.55 22.62
C LYS A 288 3.30 18.62 23.36
N GLU A 289 2.78 17.87 24.32
CA GLU A 289 3.53 16.80 24.97
C GLU A 289 4.09 15.86 23.92
N LYS A 290 5.35 15.45 24.08
CA LYS A 290 6.05 14.64 23.08
C LYS A 290 7.06 13.71 23.71
N MET A 291 7.23 12.53 23.09
CA MET A 291 8.35 11.63 23.34
C MET A 291 9.26 11.58 22.12
N LEU A 292 10.56 11.78 22.37
CA LEU A 292 11.62 11.71 21.38
C LEU A 292 12.32 10.36 21.49
N TYR A 293 12.47 9.67 20.37
CA TYR A 293 13.19 8.42 20.34
C TYR A 293 14.26 8.39 19.25
N GLY A 294 15.26 7.54 19.43
CA GLY A 294 16.42 7.45 18.54
C GLY A 294 17.48 6.46 19.02
N LEU A 295 18.57 6.38 18.28
CA LEU A 295 19.75 5.56 18.54
C LEU A 295 21.02 6.40 18.69
N GLU A 296 20.98 7.70 18.36
CA GLU A 296 22.16 8.56 18.29
C GLU A 296 22.25 9.55 19.47
N ASP A 297 21.60 10.70 19.39
CA ASP A 297 21.74 11.85 20.31
C ASP A 297 21.05 11.60 21.66
N THR A 298 21.49 10.57 22.41
CA THR A 298 20.78 9.98 23.57
C THR A 298 20.44 10.96 24.68
N ASP A 299 21.24 12.01 24.86
CA ASP A 299 21.00 13.02 25.90
C ASP A 299 19.71 13.83 25.67
N ASN A 300 19.22 13.86 24.43
CA ASN A 300 17.99 14.55 24.03
C ASN A 300 16.79 13.59 23.82
N LEU A 301 16.95 12.29 24.09
CA LEU A 301 15.93 11.27 23.83
C LEU A 301 15.24 10.84 25.11
N ASN A 302 13.92 10.64 25.04
CA ASN A 302 13.15 10.02 26.12
C ASN A 302 13.21 8.48 26.07
N MET A 303 13.52 7.90 24.90
CA MET A 303 13.60 6.45 24.70
C MET A 303 14.65 6.11 23.64
N TYR A 304 15.59 5.24 23.96
CA TYR A 304 16.66 4.87 23.05
C TYR A 304 17.11 3.42 23.26
N ALA A 305 17.94 2.92 22.34
CA ALA A 305 18.52 1.58 22.44
C ALA A 305 20.02 1.61 22.19
N ASP A 306 20.76 0.76 22.91
CA ASP A 306 22.18 0.50 22.68
C ASP A 306 22.47 -1.01 22.61
N ASN A 307 23.74 -1.36 22.42
CA ASN A 307 24.21 -2.75 22.33
C ASN A 307 23.45 -3.61 21.31
N ILE A 308 23.07 -3.01 20.17
CA ILE A 308 22.31 -3.69 19.12
C ILE A 308 23.18 -4.75 18.45
N VAL A 309 22.75 -6.01 18.54
CA VAL A 309 23.38 -7.17 17.90
C VAL A 309 22.34 -7.87 17.03
N VAL A 310 22.74 -8.25 15.81
CA VAL A 310 21.91 -9.00 14.87
C VAL A 310 22.45 -10.42 14.71
N SER A 311 21.55 -11.39 14.66
CA SER A 311 21.83 -12.82 14.52
C SER A 311 20.80 -13.50 13.60
N GLU A 312 20.99 -14.81 13.38
CA GLU A 312 20.03 -15.65 12.65
C GLU A 312 18.67 -15.82 13.36
N PHE A 313 18.56 -15.41 14.62
CA PHE A 313 17.31 -15.46 15.40
C PHE A 313 16.61 -14.09 15.51
N GLY A 314 17.17 -13.05 14.89
CA GLY A 314 16.69 -11.67 14.99
C GLY A 314 17.70 -10.75 15.69
N SER A 315 17.20 -9.76 16.43
CA SER A 315 18.02 -8.71 17.06
C SER A 315 17.90 -8.73 18.59
N SER A 316 19.00 -8.42 19.28
CA SER A 316 19.03 -8.13 20.72
C SER A 316 19.59 -6.74 20.97
N PHE A 317 19.09 -6.04 21.99
CA PHE A 317 19.50 -4.68 22.36
C PHE A 317 19.05 -4.34 23.78
N THR A 318 19.66 -3.36 24.41
CA THR A 318 19.19 -2.82 25.69
C THR A 318 18.30 -1.60 25.42
N LEU A 319 17.05 -1.64 25.87
CA LEU A 319 16.11 -0.51 25.83
C LEU A 319 16.32 0.38 27.06
N LYS A 320 16.35 1.70 26.88
CA LYS A 320 16.62 2.68 27.94
C LYS A 320 15.74 3.93 27.81
N ASP A 321 15.45 4.59 28.93
CA ASP A 321 14.87 5.93 28.96
C ASP A 321 15.78 6.99 29.59
N ASP A 322 15.28 8.23 29.59
CA ASP A 322 15.87 9.41 30.22
C ASP A 322 15.78 9.43 31.76
N GLU A 323 15.03 8.51 32.36
CA GLU A 323 14.92 8.34 33.81
C GLU A 323 15.96 7.35 34.37
N GLY A 324 16.73 6.71 33.49
CA GLY A 324 17.77 5.74 33.84
C GLY A 324 17.28 4.30 33.97
N ASN A 325 16.03 4.01 33.58
CA ASN A 325 15.52 2.65 33.50
C ASN A 325 16.14 1.92 32.30
N SER A 326 16.35 0.61 32.44
CA SER A 326 16.85 -0.21 31.34
C SER A 326 16.37 -1.65 31.41
N VAL A 327 16.22 -2.28 30.25
CA VAL A 327 15.87 -3.70 30.14
C VAL A 327 16.49 -4.31 28.88
N GLU A 328 16.91 -5.56 28.97
CA GLU A 328 17.33 -6.33 27.80
C GLU A 328 16.12 -6.76 26.98
N CYS A 329 16.22 -6.57 25.66
CA CYS A 329 15.18 -6.90 24.70
C CYS A 329 15.71 -7.86 23.65
N THR A 330 14.87 -8.80 23.24
CA THR A 330 15.12 -9.67 22.09
C THR A 330 13.91 -9.64 21.18
N THR A 331 14.13 -9.70 19.86
CA THR A 331 13.05 -9.70 18.86
C THR A 331 13.47 -10.51 17.66
N LYS A 332 12.50 -11.07 16.93
CA LYS A 332 12.74 -11.75 15.65
C LYS A 332 13.02 -10.78 14.51
N LEU A 333 12.72 -9.49 14.69
CA LEU A 333 12.92 -8.48 13.66
C LEU A 333 14.40 -8.19 13.41
N LEU A 334 14.72 -7.88 12.15
CA LEU A 334 16.06 -7.54 11.71
C LEU A 334 16.22 -6.06 11.36
N GLY A 335 17.40 -5.52 11.63
CA GLY A 335 17.85 -4.22 11.14
C GLY A 335 17.47 -3.01 12.00
N LYS A 336 18.32 -1.99 11.94
CA LYS A 336 18.19 -0.75 12.75
C LYS A 336 16.85 -0.03 12.53
N HIS A 337 16.30 -0.06 11.32
CA HIS A 337 15.00 0.54 11.02
C HIS A 337 13.86 -0.11 11.81
N ASN A 338 13.93 -1.42 12.11
CA ASN A 338 12.96 -2.07 12.98
C ASN A 338 13.18 -1.73 14.45
N ILE A 339 14.42 -1.48 14.88
CA ILE A 339 14.69 -0.94 16.23
C ILE A 339 14.03 0.43 16.39
N TYR A 340 14.15 1.34 15.41
CA TYR A 340 13.41 2.62 15.44
C TYR A 340 11.89 2.41 15.54
N ASN A 341 11.32 1.44 14.82
CA ASN A 341 9.90 1.14 14.90
C ASN A 341 9.50 0.57 16.29
N ILE A 342 10.37 -0.22 16.90
CA ILE A 342 10.20 -0.75 18.27
C ILE A 342 10.27 0.37 19.30
N LEU A 343 11.22 1.29 19.17
CA LEU A 343 11.33 2.45 20.07
C LEU A 343 10.05 3.31 20.02
N ALA A 344 9.46 3.51 18.84
CA ALA A 344 8.17 4.17 18.73
C ALA A 344 7.06 3.42 19.52
N GLY A 345 7.04 2.08 19.44
CA GLY A 345 6.13 1.25 20.22
C GLY A 345 6.37 1.31 21.73
N ALA A 346 7.63 1.31 22.15
CA ALA A 346 8.05 1.45 23.54
C ALA A 346 7.62 2.80 24.13
N CYS A 347 7.76 3.90 23.37
CA CYS A 347 7.23 5.20 23.76
C CYS A 347 5.72 5.14 24.03
N VAL A 348 4.95 4.53 23.13
CA VAL A 348 3.50 4.39 23.32
C VAL A 348 3.16 3.51 24.52
N GLY A 349 3.90 2.42 24.74
CA GLY A 349 3.78 1.59 25.95
C GLY A 349 4.00 2.41 27.22
N LYS A 350 5.08 3.21 27.26
CA LYS A 350 5.41 4.08 28.40
C LYS A 350 4.32 5.15 28.63
N ILE A 351 3.83 5.80 27.58
CA ILE A 351 2.71 6.77 27.64
C ILE A 351 1.46 6.13 28.26
N LEU A 352 1.18 4.86 27.95
CA LEU A 352 0.02 4.12 28.47
C LEU A 352 0.31 3.36 29.78
N GLY A 353 1.45 3.63 30.42
CA GLY A 353 1.79 3.14 31.76
C GLY A 353 2.20 1.66 31.81
N PHE A 354 2.89 1.17 30.78
CA PHE A 354 3.54 -0.14 30.81
C PHE A 354 4.87 -0.06 31.56
N SER A 355 5.22 -1.13 32.27
CA SER A 355 6.58 -1.30 32.79
C SER A 355 7.56 -1.67 31.67
N PHE A 356 8.86 -1.49 31.91
CA PHE A 356 9.90 -1.90 30.97
C PHE A 356 9.88 -3.41 30.71
N GLU A 357 9.54 -4.21 31.71
CA GLU A 357 9.39 -5.66 31.59
C GLU A 357 8.19 -6.03 30.71
N GLU A 358 7.05 -5.34 30.85
CA GLU A 358 5.88 -5.53 30.00
C GLU A 358 6.19 -5.15 28.54
N ILE A 359 6.94 -4.05 28.33
CA ILE A 359 7.40 -3.63 27.01
C ILE A 359 8.36 -4.66 26.41
N SER A 360 9.38 -5.10 27.16
CA SER A 360 10.35 -6.11 26.70
C SER A 360 9.68 -7.42 26.32
N LYS A 361 8.71 -7.88 27.12
CA LYS A 361 7.89 -9.06 26.79
C LYS A 361 7.06 -8.83 25.52
N GLY A 362 6.43 -7.67 25.37
CA GLY A 362 5.73 -7.30 24.15
C GLY A 362 6.65 -7.31 22.93
N ILE A 363 7.92 -6.90 23.08
CA ILE A 363 8.93 -6.89 22.02
C ILE A 363 9.34 -8.31 21.61
N SER A 364 9.47 -9.24 22.56
CA SER A 364 9.82 -10.64 22.26
C SER A 364 8.73 -11.38 21.51
N ASP A 365 7.47 -10.96 21.66
CA ASP A 365 6.32 -11.55 20.98
C ASP A 365 6.08 -10.99 19.56
N ILE A 366 6.92 -10.04 19.10
CA ILE A 366 6.80 -9.46 17.76
C ILE A 366 7.19 -10.50 16.70
N GLU A 367 6.25 -10.77 15.79
CA GLU A 367 6.50 -11.54 14.59
C GLU A 367 6.86 -10.63 13.41
N PRO A 368 7.76 -11.07 12.50
CA PRO A 368 8.03 -10.39 11.25
C PRO A 368 6.77 -10.28 10.39
N VAL A 369 6.62 -9.13 9.70
CA VAL A 369 5.64 -9.00 8.63
C VAL A 369 6.18 -9.76 7.42
N GLU A 370 5.35 -10.59 6.77
CA GLU A 370 5.73 -11.31 5.56
C GLU A 370 6.36 -10.38 4.52
N HIS A 371 7.43 -10.85 3.86
CA HIS A 371 8.17 -10.12 2.83
C HIS A 371 8.80 -8.78 3.26
N ARG A 372 9.07 -8.58 4.56
CA ARG A 372 9.75 -7.39 5.10
C ARG A 372 10.92 -7.77 6.02
N LEU A 373 12.04 -8.14 5.42
CA LEU A 373 13.23 -8.68 6.10
C LEU A 373 12.89 -9.85 7.05
N ASN A 374 12.03 -10.73 6.57
CA ASN A 374 11.63 -11.92 7.31
C ASN A 374 12.72 -13.01 7.21
N ILE A 375 13.12 -13.60 8.34
CA ILE A 375 14.04 -14.74 8.32
C ILE A 375 13.24 -16.01 8.06
N ILE A 376 13.63 -16.74 7.02
CA ILE A 376 13.11 -18.06 6.70
C ILE A 376 14.24 -19.07 6.94
N ASN A 377 13.99 -20.05 7.80
CA ASN A 377 14.90 -21.18 7.99
C ASN A 377 14.35 -22.40 7.22
N PRO A 378 14.91 -22.72 6.04
CA PRO A 378 14.48 -23.87 5.23
C PRO A 378 14.89 -25.23 5.81
N GLY A 379 15.56 -25.28 6.97
CA GLY A 379 16.04 -26.53 7.60
C GLY A 379 17.32 -27.09 6.97
N THR A 380 17.91 -26.40 5.99
CA THR A 380 19.16 -26.78 5.32
C THR A 380 20.41 -26.19 6.00
N GLY A 381 20.22 -25.31 6.98
CA GLY A 381 21.28 -24.52 7.61
C GLY A 381 21.66 -23.26 6.81
N VAL A 382 21.07 -23.01 5.64
CA VAL A 382 21.15 -21.72 4.94
C VAL A 382 20.17 -20.75 5.58
N ILE A 383 20.55 -19.50 5.77
CA ILE A 383 19.70 -18.45 6.32
C ILE A 383 19.09 -17.69 5.14
N ILE A 384 17.76 -17.66 5.03
CA ILE A 384 17.09 -16.87 4.00
C ILE A 384 16.51 -15.62 4.64
N ILE A 385 16.76 -14.46 4.04
CA ILE A 385 16.13 -13.19 4.38
C ILE A 385 15.22 -12.80 3.20
N ASP A 386 13.93 -12.70 3.48
CA ASP A 386 12.90 -12.34 2.50
C ASP A 386 12.47 -10.88 2.69
N ASP A 387 12.86 -10.03 1.73
CA ASP A 387 12.47 -8.63 1.59
C ASP A 387 11.87 -8.36 0.19
N ALA A 388 10.96 -9.24 -0.23
CA ALA A 388 10.45 -9.28 -1.60
C ALA A 388 9.26 -8.33 -1.87
N PHE A 389 8.74 -7.56 -0.89
CA PHE A 389 7.49 -6.82 -1.07
C PHE A 389 7.58 -5.59 -1.98
N ASN A 390 8.50 -4.65 -1.69
CA ASN A 390 8.63 -3.42 -2.46
C ASN A 390 10.03 -2.82 -2.29
N SER A 391 10.72 -2.63 -3.40
CA SER A 391 12.08 -2.12 -3.41
C SER A 391 12.15 -0.60 -3.60
N ASN A 392 13.03 0.03 -2.83
CA ASN A 392 13.38 1.44 -2.97
C ASN A 392 14.81 1.66 -2.45
N PRO A 393 15.48 2.78 -2.80
CA PRO A 393 16.89 2.99 -2.45
C PRO A 393 17.20 2.95 -0.94
N ILE A 394 16.24 3.35 -0.11
CA ILE A 394 16.40 3.34 1.36
C ILE A 394 16.23 1.91 1.89
N GLY A 395 15.23 1.19 1.39
CA GLY A 395 14.94 -0.20 1.75
C GLY A 395 16.08 -1.15 1.37
N THR A 396 16.54 -1.11 0.11
CA THR A 396 17.66 -1.94 -0.38
C THR A 396 18.94 -1.73 0.42
N LYS A 397 19.25 -0.48 0.75
CA LYS A 397 20.39 -0.14 1.60
C LYS A 397 20.24 -0.73 3.00
N ALA A 398 19.06 -0.62 3.61
CA ALA A 398 18.80 -1.20 4.93
C ALA A 398 18.89 -2.74 4.92
N ALA A 399 18.44 -3.39 3.84
CA ALA A 399 18.55 -4.83 3.65
C ALA A 399 20.01 -5.29 3.52
N LEU A 400 20.81 -4.57 2.72
CA LEU A 400 22.25 -4.81 2.62
C LEU A 400 22.99 -4.54 3.94
N ASP A 401 22.61 -3.51 4.69
CA ASP A 401 23.17 -3.23 6.01
C ASP A 401 22.91 -4.40 6.97
N VAL A 402 21.71 -4.99 6.94
CA VAL A 402 21.40 -6.23 7.70
C VAL A 402 22.28 -7.38 7.24
N LEU A 403 22.35 -7.64 5.93
CA LEU A 403 23.17 -8.71 5.36
C LEU A 403 24.66 -8.56 5.75
N SER A 404 25.17 -7.33 5.81
CA SER A 404 26.56 -7.04 6.18
C SER A 404 26.92 -7.41 7.63
N GLN A 405 25.91 -7.50 8.52
CA GLN A 405 26.11 -7.80 9.94
C GLN A 405 26.33 -9.29 10.19
N PHE A 406 25.90 -10.17 9.30
CA PHE A 406 26.24 -11.59 9.35
C PHE A 406 27.74 -11.77 9.10
N LYS A 407 28.40 -12.45 10.05
CA LYS A 407 29.87 -12.63 10.06
C LYS A 407 30.31 -14.00 9.57
N GLU A 408 29.40 -14.97 9.59
CA GLU A 408 29.64 -16.33 9.12
C GLU A 408 28.98 -16.55 7.77
N GLY A 409 29.57 -17.46 6.98
CA GLY A 409 29.07 -17.81 5.66
C GLY A 409 29.25 -16.72 4.61
N LYS A 410 28.86 -17.07 3.39
CA LYS A 410 28.82 -16.18 2.23
C LYS A 410 27.52 -15.39 2.22
N LYS A 411 27.58 -14.19 1.70
CA LYS A 411 26.43 -13.31 1.49
C LYS A 411 26.01 -13.37 0.03
N ILE A 412 24.79 -13.81 -0.22
CA ILE A 412 24.24 -14.01 -1.55
C ILE A 412 23.02 -13.11 -1.67
N ILE A 413 22.91 -12.33 -2.74
CA ILE A 413 21.69 -11.57 -3.04
C ILE A 413 21.03 -12.11 -4.30
N VAL A 414 19.70 -12.20 -4.27
CA VAL A 414 18.82 -12.45 -5.41
C VAL A 414 17.98 -11.21 -5.59
N THR A 415 18.09 -10.55 -6.74
CA THR A 415 17.29 -9.36 -7.01
C THR A 415 17.01 -9.19 -8.50
N PRO A 416 15.81 -8.73 -8.85
CA PRO A 416 15.51 -8.22 -10.17
C PRO A 416 15.80 -6.73 -10.36
N GLY A 417 16.20 -6.04 -9.29
CA GLY A 417 16.30 -4.59 -9.25
C GLY A 417 15.02 -3.88 -8.88
N MET A 418 15.16 -2.60 -8.58
CA MET A 418 14.07 -1.67 -8.32
C MET A 418 13.28 -1.36 -9.59
N ILE A 419 11.96 -1.27 -9.46
CA ILE A 419 11.04 -0.88 -10.52
C ILE A 419 10.18 0.30 -10.09
N GLU A 420 9.50 0.94 -11.03
CA GLU A 420 8.54 2.03 -10.78
C GLU A 420 9.18 3.32 -10.20
N LEU A 421 10.47 3.53 -10.46
CA LEU A 421 11.20 4.75 -10.03
C LEU A 421 11.27 5.84 -11.12
N GLY A 422 10.66 5.61 -12.28
CA GLY A 422 10.64 6.56 -13.40
C GLY A 422 12.06 6.89 -13.88
N GLU A 423 12.38 8.17 -14.03
CA GLU A 423 13.72 8.62 -14.47
C GLU A 423 14.85 8.23 -13.50
N MET A 424 14.52 7.95 -12.24
CA MET A 424 15.50 7.55 -11.21
C MET A 424 15.82 6.05 -11.22
N GLU A 425 15.14 5.24 -12.01
CA GLU A 425 15.27 3.77 -11.97
C GLU A 425 16.68 3.30 -12.35
N VAL A 426 17.22 3.79 -13.47
CA VAL A 426 18.58 3.46 -13.93
C VAL A 426 19.65 3.90 -12.91
N PRO A 427 19.72 5.18 -12.49
CA PRO A 427 20.75 5.59 -11.54
C PRO A 427 20.62 4.90 -10.18
N ALA A 428 19.39 4.68 -9.68
CA ALA A 428 19.18 3.97 -8.42
C ALA A 428 19.64 2.51 -8.49
N ASN A 429 19.33 1.79 -9.58
CA ASN A 429 19.77 0.40 -9.74
C ASN A 429 21.29 0.29 -9.93
N ARG A 430 21.91 1.28 -10.58
CA ARG A 430 23.38 1.35 -10.68
C ARG A 430 24.03 1.55 -9.31
N GLU A 431 23.52 2.49 -8.51
CA GLU A 431 23.98 2.67 -7.13
C GLU A 431 23.74 1.43 -6.27
N PHE A 432 22.62 0.74 -6.48
CA PHE A 432 22.33 -0.52 -5.82
C PHE A 432 23.36 -1.60 -6.17
N GLY A 433 23.76 -1.73 -7.44
CA GLY A 433 24.87 -2.60 -7.86
C GLY A 433 26.19 -2.28 -7.14
N VAL A 434 26.53 -1.00 -7.01
CA VAL A 434 27.70 -0.55 -6.25
C VAL A 434 27.61 -0.95 -4.77
N ASN A 435 26.43 -0.84 -4.16
CA ASN A 435 26.24 -1.22 -2.75
C ASN A 435 26.28 -2.74 -2.54
N ILE A 436 25.68 -3.51 -3.46
CA ILE A 436 25.79 -4.98 -3.46
C ILE A 436 27.27 -5.39 -3.52
N GLY A 437 28.04 -4.78 -4.42
CA GLY A 437 29.44 -5.11 -4.64
C GLY A 437 30.36 -4.88 -3.42
N LYS A 438 29.91 -4.10 -2.43
CA LYS A 438 30.63 -3.87 -1.16
C LYS A 438 30.30 -4.89 -0.08
N VAL A 439 29.20 -5.63 -0.23
CA VAL A 439 28.61 -6.45 0.85
C VAL A 439 28.55 -7.92 0.49
N CYS A 440 28.15 -8.26 -0.74
CA CYS A 440 27.86 -9.63 -1.14
C CYS A 440 29.09 -10.35 -1.70
N ASP A 441 29.08 -11.67 -1.62
CA ASP A 441 30.07 -12.56 -2.25
C ASP A 441 29.58 -13.08 -3.61
N TYR A 442 28.25 -13.29 -3.73
CA TYR A 442 27.59 -13.74 -4.95
C TYR A 442 26.33 -12.93 -5.23
N VAL A 443 26.01 -12.79 -6.52
CA VAL A 443 24.84 -12.05 -7.00
C VAL A 443 24.08 -12.88 -8.01
N ILE A 444 22.78 -13.01 -7.82
CA ILE A 444 21.85 -13.61 -8.78
C ILE A 444 20.90 -12.51 -9.26
N LEU A 445 21.09 -12.09 -10.51
CA LEU A 445 20.29 -11.08 -11.18
C LEU A 445 19.16 -11.75 -11.95
N VAL A 446 17.91 -11.37 -11.65
CA VAL A 446 16.72 -11.92 -12.32
C VAL A 446 16.20 -10.93 -13.37
N GLY A 447 16.27 -11.32 -14.65
CA GLY A 447 15.89 -10.47 -15.78
C GLY A 447 17.09 -9.72 -16.36
N LYS A 448 17.59 -10.19 -17.51
CA LYS A 448 18.85 -9.73 -18.10
C LYS A 448 18.87 -8.24 -18.44
N LYS A 449 17.84 -7.72 -19.11
CA LYS A 449 17.86 -6.33 -19.59
C LYS A 449 17.64 -5.35 -18.44
N ARG A 450 16.71 -5.69 -17.54
CA ARG A 450 16.38 -4.86 -16.37
C ARG A 450 17.55 -4.67 -15.41
N THR A 451 18.31 -5.73 -15.20
CA THR A 451 19.43 -5.75 -14.24
C THR A 451 20.74 -5.22 -14.82
N GLU A 452 20.76 -4.79 -16.08
CA GLU A 452 21.95 -4.21 -16.73
C GLU A 452 22.57 -3.04 -15.94
N PRO A 453 21.79 -2.06 -15.41
CA PRO A 453 22.35 -1.01 -14.56
C PRO A 453 22.99 -1.54 -13.27
N ILE A 454 22.41 -2.58 -12.65
CA ILE A 454 22.98 -3.21 -11.44
C ILE A 454 24.31 -3.87 -11.79
N TYR A 455 24.36 -4.58 -12.92
CA TYR A 455 25.58 -5.19 -13.43
C TYR A 455 26.68 -4.14 -13.67
N GLU A 456 26.35 -3.00 -14.29
CA GLU A 456 27.29 -1.88 -14.44
C GLU A 456 27.83 -1.40 -13.08
N GLY A 457 26.95 -1.22 -12.10
CA GLY A 457 27.33 -0.82 -10.74
C GLY A 457 28.25 -1.82 -10.04
N LEU A 458 28.02 -3.13 -10.22
CA LEU A 458 28.91 -4.19 -9.71
C LEU A 458 30.31 -4.12 -10.34
N MET A 459 30.41 -3.76 -11.62
CA MET A 459 31.69 -3.63 -12.29
C MET A 459 32.50 -2.43 -11.78
N GLU A 460 31.86 -1.39 -11.27
CA GLU A 460 32.55 -0.25 -10.64
C GLU A 460 33.28 -0.64 -9.34
N THR A 461 32.82 -1.67 -8.65
CA THR A 461 33.48 -2.19 -7.44
C THR A 461 34.50 -3.29 -7.73
N ASN A 462 34.82 -3.55 -9.01
CA ASN A 462 35.64 -4.68 -9.46
C ASN A 462 35.11 -6.04 -8.96
N PHE A 463 33.78 -6.20 -8.91
CA PHE A 463 33.17 -7.45 -8.47
C PHE A 463 33.58 -8.62 -9.38
N ASN A 464 33.81 -9.80 -8.80
CA ASN A 464 34.21 -10.97 -9.59
C ASN A 464 33.05 -11.41 -10.50
N LYS A 465 33.26 -11.34 -11.82
CA LYS A 465 32.27 -11.74 -12.83
C LYS A 465 31.84 -13.19 -12.72
N GLU A 466 32.70 -14.08 -12.23
CA GLU A 466 32.37 -15.51 -12.04
C GLU A 466 31.35 -15.74 -10.91
N ASN A 467 31.17 -14.75 -10.04
CA ASN A 467 30.22 -14.80 -8.94
C ASN A 467 28.88 -14.08 -9.27
N ILE A 468 28.71 -13.63 -10.52
CA ILE A 468 27.48 -13.00 -11.00
C ILE A 468 26.73 -13.98 -11.90
N PHE A 469 25.52 -14.34 -11.51
CA PHE A 469 24.63 -15.19 -12.30
C PHE A 469 23.45 -14.38 -12.79
N VAL A 470 23.16 -14.43 -14.09
CA VAL A 470 21.97 -13.79 -14.68
C VAL A 470 21.01 -14.89 -15.10
N VAL A 471 19.78 -14.83 -14.59
CA VAL A 471 18.71 -15.82 -14.79
C VAL A 471 17.43 -15.14 -15.24
N ASN A 472 16.47 -15.91 -15.76
CA ASN A 472 15.22 -15.34 -16.30
C ASN A 472 14.09 -15.29 -15.26
N ASN A 473 14.12 -16.17 -14.26
CA ASN A 473 13.03 -16.32 -13.30
C ASN A 473 13.53 -16.83 -11.93
N LEU A 474 12.63 -16.83 -10.96
CA LEU A 474 12.89 -17.24 -9.57
C LEU A 474 13.21 -18.74 -9.44
N GLU A 475 12.67 -19.59 -10.32
CA GLU A 475 12.96 -21.04 -10.34
C GLU A 475 14.43 -21.28 -10.70
N GLU A 476 14.92 -20.63 -11.75
CA GLU A 476 16.33 -20.67 -12.13
C GLU A 476 17.23 -20.07 -11.04
N ALA A 477 16.83 -18.97 -10.40
CA ALA A 477 17.55 -18.40 -9.26
C ALA A 477 17.68 -19.42 -8.12
N THR A 478 16.58 -20.08 -7.75
CA THR A 478 16.54 -21.11 -6.71
C THR A 478 17.44 -22.29 -7.05
N ALA A 479 17.45 -22.73 -8.31
CA ALA A 479 18.35 -23.78 -8.78
C ALA A 479 19.83 -23.39 -8.70
N GLN A 480 20.17 -22.11 -8.89
CA GLN A 480 21.55 -21.64 -8.72
C GLN A 480 21.95 -21.55 -7.25
N ILE A 481 21.06 -21.07 -6.37
CA ILE A 481 21.28 -21.04 -4.92
C ILE A 481 21.64 -22.45 -4.42
N GLY A 482 20.89 -23.47 -4.84
CA GLY A 482 21.14 -24.86 -4.47
C GLY A 482 22.50 -25.42 -4.90
N LYS A 483 23.19 -24.79 -5.86
CA LYS A 483 24.53 -25.18 -6.31
C LYS A 483 25.64 -24.46 -5.54
N ILE A 484 25.42 -23.22 -5.10
CA ILE A 484 26.46 -22.34 -4.55
C ILE A 484 26.40 -22.18 -3.04
N ALA A 485 25.20 -22.23 -2.46
CA ALA A 485 24.96 -21.97 -1.05
C ALA A 485 25.33 -23.18 -0.19
N LYS A 486 25.88 -22.90 0.99
CA LYS A 486 26.25 -23.88 2.02
C LYS A 486 25.62 -23.49 3.35
N ALA A 487 25.61 -24.42 4.30
CA ALA A 487 25.17 -24.11 5.66
C ALA A 487 25.93 -22.89 6.21
N LYS A 488 25.21 -22.01 6.91
CA LYS A 488 25.60 -20.69 7.41
C LYS A 488 25.69 -19.57 6.38
N ASP A 489 25.60 -19.86 5.08
CA ASP A 489 25.46 -18.80 4.07
C ASP A 489 24.11 -18.10 4.24
N VAL A 490 24.08 -16.81 3.89
CA VAL A 490 22.90 -15.96 4.01
C VAL A 490 22.46 -15.52 2.62
N VAL A 491 21.21 -15.80 2.29
CA VAL A 491 20.58 -15.45 1.00
C VAL A 491 19.54 -14.37 1.24
N LEU A 492 19.75 -13.19 0.67
CA LEU A 492 18.78 -12.09 0.67
C LEU A 492 17.99 -12.14 -0.64
N PHE A 493 16.67 -12.36 -0.56
CA PHE A 493 15.74 -12.05 -1.64
C PHE A 493 15.31 -10.61 -1.49
N GLU A 494 15.72 -9.77 -2.41
CA GLU A 494 15.39 -8.35 -2.42
C GLU A 494 14.54 -8.07 -3.66
N ASN A 495 13.32 -7.58 -3.42
CA ASN A 495 12.27 -7.35 -4.41
C ASN A 495 11.75 -8.63 -5.10
N ASP A 496 10.44 -8.68 -5.35
CA ASP A 496 9.83 -9.68 -6.22
C ASP A 496 9.54 -9.08 -7.61
N LEU A 497 9.68 -9.88 -8.66
CA LEU A 497 9.20 -9.50 -9.99
C LEU A 497 7.76 -9.95 -10.16
N PRO A 498 6.82 -9.02 -10.42
CA PRO A 498 5.52 -9.43 -10.92
C PRO A 498 5.70 -10.15 -12.27
N ASP A 499 4.92 -11.22 -12.51
CA ASP A 499 4.94 -12.02 -13.76
C ASP A 499 4.83 -11.20 -15.07
N ASN A 500 4.41 -9.93 -14.99
CA ASN A 500 4.32 -9.02 -16.14
C ASN A 500 5.68 -8.55 -16.67
N TYR A 501 6.75 -8.79 -15.92
CA TYR A 501 8.08 -8.25 -16.17
C TYR A 501 9.12 -9.35 -16.45
N SER A 502 8.68 -10.60 -16.62
CA SER A 502 9.51 -11.70 -17.10
C SER A 502 9.95 -11.43 -18.54
N GLU A 503 11.25 -11.51 -18.80
CA GLU A 503 11.89 -11.28 -20.09
C GLU A 503 12.34 -12.57 -20.76
#